data_AF-A0A2N6K8Y3-F1
#
_entry.id   AF-A0A2N6K8Y3-F1
#
_cell.length_a   1.000
_cell.length_b   1.000
_cell.length_c   1.000
_cell.angle_alpha   90.00
_cell.angle_beta   90.00
_cell.angle_gamma   90.00
#
_symmetry.space_group_name_H-M   'P 1'
#
loop_
_entity.id
_entity.type
_entity.pdbx_description
1 polymer ?
#
loop_
_entity_poly.entity_id
_entity_poly.type
_entity_poly.pdbx_seq_one_letter_code
_entity_poly.pdbx_strand_id
1 'polypeptide(L)' 'MPQNLLLCQTSTRGWLNLAYARQIHIRPVYQNISNEQPACFITWSNGDKETFVGKDAKAIAQTWHNYLNTTKS' A
#
# COMPACT_ATOMS: atom_id res chain seq x y z
N MET A 1 -7.39 -9.20 19.91
CA MET A 1 -8.26 -8.37 19.06
C MET A 1 -8.31 -9.02 17.68
N PRO A 2 -9.49 -9.22 17.07
CA PRO A 2 -9.54 -9.78 15.73
C PRO A 2 -8.82 -8.80 14.80
N GLN A 3 -7.77 -9.26 14.13
CA GLN A 3 -7.07 -8.45 13.14
C GLN A 3 -8.04 -8.20 12.00
N ASN A 4 -8.52 -6.97 11.85
CA ASN A 4 -9.40 -6.59 10.76
C ASN A 4 -8.72 -6.96 9.44
N LEU A 5 -9.35 -7.84 8.67
CA LEU A 5 -8.80 -8.35 7.42
C LEU A 5 -8.82 -7.22 6.39
N LEU A 6 -7.70 -6.50 6.24
CA LEU A 6 -7.56 -5.44 5.25
C LEU A 6 -6.89 -6.00 3.99
N LEU A 7 -7.70 -6.63 3.14
CA LEU A 7 -7.23 -7.20 1.88
C LEU A 7 -7.15 -6.14 0.78
N CYS A 8 -6.03 -6.14 0.05
CA CYS A 8 -5.82 -5.33 -1.14
C CYS A 8 -5.44 -6.25 -2.30
N GLN A 9 -6.18 -6.19 -3.41
CA GLN A 9 -5.82 -6.91 -4.63
C GLN A 9 -4.85 -6.06 -5.44
N THR A 10 -3.63 -6.54 -5.62
CA THR A 10 -2.65 -5.97 -6.55
C THR A 10 -2.79 -6.60 -7.92
N SER A 11 -2.41 -5.85 -8.96
CA SER A 11 -2.45 -6.31 -10.34
C SER A 11 -1.34 -7.34 -10.64
N THR A 12 -0.17 -7.22 -9.98
CA THR A 12 0.98 -8.08 -10.29
C THR A 12 1.33 -9.11 -9.22
N ARG A 13 0.96 -8.88 -7.95
CA ARG A 13 1.37 -9.73 -6.82
C ARG A 13 0.20 -10.41 -6.10
N GLY A 14 -1.00 -10.38 -6.68
CA GLY A 14 -2.20 -10.99 -6.09
C GLY A 14 -2.68 -10.24 -4.84
N TRP A 15 -3.23 -10.97 -3.87
CA TRP A 15 -3.83 -10.40 -2.68
C TRP A 15 -2.79 -10.14 -1.58
N LEU A 16 -2.78 -8.91 -1.06
CA LEU A 16 -2.00 -8.49 0.09
C LEU A 16 -2.89 -8.31 1.30
N ASN A 17 -2.40 -8.72 2.47
CA ASN A 17 -3.03 -8.41 3.74
C ASN A 17 -2.33 -7.22 4.42
N LEU A 18 -2.90 -6.03 4.22
CA LEU A 18 -2.37 -4.78 4.77
C LEU A 18 -2.58 -4.66 6.29
N ALA A 19 -3.31 -5.57 6.93
CA ALA A 19 -3.44 -5.58 8.39
C ALA A 19 -2.09 -5.83 9.10
N TYR A 20 -1.15 -6.48 8.41
CA TYR A 20 0.21 -6.69 8.90
C TYR A 20 1.18 -5.56 8.51
N ALA A 21 0.72 -4.54 7.78
CA ALA A 21 1.53 -3.38 7.49
C ALA A 21 1.73 -2.55 8.76
N ARG A 22 2.99 -2.38 9.17
CA ARG A 22 3.36 -1.51 10.29
C ARG A 22 3.38 -0.05 9.85
N GLN A 23 3.89 0.21 8.66
CA GLN A 23 3.97 1.54 8.07
C GLN A 23 3.75 1.46 6.58
N ILE A 24 2.97 2.41 6.04
CA ILE A 24 2.73 2.57 4.61
C ILE A 24 3.08 4.01 4.24
N HIS A 25 4.06 4.18 3.35
CA HIS A 25 4.42 5.47 2.78
C HIS A 25 4.08 5.49 1.31
N ILE A 26 3.20 6.41 0.93
CA ILE A 26 2.81 6.62 -0.47
C ILE A 26 3.52 7.89 -0.93
N ARG A 27 4.39 7.75 -1.93
CA ARG A 27 5.08 8.87 -2.56
C ARG A 27 5.30 8.59 -4.04
N PRO A 28 5.29 9.63 -4.88
CA PRO A 28 5.72 9.45 -6.25
C PRO A 28 7.22 9.13 -6.33
N VAL A 29 7.59 8.33 -7.32
CA VAL A 29 8.96 8.07 -7.74
C VAL A 29 9.13 8.48 -9.20
N TYR A 30 10.25 9.13 -9.49
CA TYR A 30 10.61 9.53 -10.84
C TYR A 30 11.40 8.41 -11.49
N GLN A 31 10.87 7.81 -12.56
CA GLN A 31 11.65 6.91 -13.40
C GLN A 31 12.55 7.69 -14.37
N ASN A 32 12.12 8.90 -14.78
CA ASN A 32 12.85 9.87 -15.60
C ASN A 32 12.29 11.28 -15.32
N ILE A 33 12.93 12.34 -15.85
CA ILE A 33 12.57 13.77 -15.66
C ILE A 33 11.08 14.06 -15.92
N SER A 34 10.42 13.30 -16.81
CA SER A 34 9.03 13.54 -17.21
C SER A 34 8.07 12.40 -16.84
N ASN A 35 8.51 11.36 -16.11
CA ASN A 35 7.67 10.20 -15.84
C ASN A 35 7.63 9.87 -14.34
N GLU A 36 6.66 10.48 -13.67
CA GLU A 36 6.31 10.25 -12.28
C GLU A 36 5.39 9.04 -12.17
N GLN A 37 5.73 8.08 -11.32
CA GLN A 37 4.88 6.94 -11.03
C GLN A 37 4.57 6.86 -9.54
N PRO A 38 3.34 6.49 -9.15
CA PRO A 38 3.04 6.27 -7.74
C PRO A 38 3.89 5.10 -7.22
N ALA A 39 4.49 5.28 -6.06
CA ALA A 39 5.12 4.21 -5.30
C ALA A 39 4.52 4.10 -3.90
N CYS A 40 4.54 2.88 -3.39
CA CYS A 40 4.13 2.55 -2.04
C CYS A 40 5.24 1.73 -1.39
N PHE A 41 5.76 2.24 -0.28
CA PHE A 41 6.77 1.57 0.54
C PHE A 41 6.09 1.05 1.79
N ILE A 42 6.07 -0.27 1.95
CA ILE A 42 5.47 -0.93 3.10
C ILE A 42 6.58 -1.48 3.97
N THR A 43 6.54 -1.14 5.26
CA THR A 43 7.27 -1.88 6.29
C THR A 43 6.26 -2.81 6.96
N TRP A 44 6.50 -4.11 6.87
CA TRP A 44 5.67 -5.15 7.47
C TRP A 44 5.94 -5.29 8.97
N SER A 45 5.04 -5.98 9.68
CA SER A 45 5.13 -6.21 11.12
C SER A 45 6.38 -7.02 11.53
N ASN A 46 6.86 -7.90 10.65
CA ASN A 46 8.10 -8.66 10.83
C ASN A 46 9.38 -7.85 10.53
N GLY A 47 9.25 -6.59 10.10
CA GLY A 47 10.37 -5.72 9.75
C GLY A 47 10.77 -5.74 8.27
N ASP A 48 10.20 -6.65 7.48
CA ASP A 48 10.47 -6.72 6.05
C ASP A 48 9.97 -5.44 5.35
N LYS A 49 10.67 -5.05 4.29
CA LYS A 49 10.34 -3.87 3.50
C LYS A 49 10.05 -4.27 2.07
N GLU A 50 8.93 -3.82 1.55
CA GLU A 50 8.55 -4.02 0.16
C GLU A 50 8.16 -2.72 -0.52
N THR A 51 8.48 -2.64 -1.81
CA THR A 51 8.14 -1.51 -2.67
C THR A 51 7.20 -1.98 -3.77
N PHE A 52 6.09 -1.26 -3.91
CA PHE A 52 5.11 -1.42 -4.98
C PHE A 52 5.11 -0.14 -5.82
N VAL A 53 4.88 -0.27 -7.12
CA VAL A 53 4.89 0.87 -8.06
C VAL A 53 3.70 0.82 -9.02
N GLY A 54 3.38 1.95 -9.63
CA GLY A 54 2.36 2.04 -10.67
C GLY A 54 0.98 1.60 -10.17
N LYS A 55 0.37 0.65 -10.89
CA LYS A 55 -1.00 0.19 -10.60
C LYS A 55 -1.14 -0.42 -9.21
N ASP A 56 -0.11 -1.13 -8.73
CA ASP A 56 -0.15 -1.77 -7.42
C ASP A 56 -0.07 -0.73 -6.30
N ALA A 57 0.82 0.25 -6.43
CA ALA A 57 0.91 1.37 -5.48
C ALA A 57 -0.42 2.15 -5.41
N LYS A 58 -1.07 2.36 -6.56
CA LYS A 58 -2.37 3.03 -6.63
C LYS A 58 -3.47 2.23 -5.92
N ALA A 59 -3.54 0.92 -6.13
CA ALA A 59 -4.50 0.05 -5.46
C ALA A 59 -4.31 0.07 -3.94
N ILE A 60 -3.06 -0.06 -3.47
CA ILE A 60 -2.73 -0.02 -2.04
C ILE A 60 -3.12 1.32 -1.42
N ALA A 61 -2.79 2.43 -2.10
CA ALA A 61 -3.15 3.78 -1.64
C ALA A 61 -4.66 3.96 -1.47
N GLN A 62 -5.45 3.47 -2.45
CA GLN A 62 -6.91 3.54 -2.40
C GLN A 62 -7.48 2.71 -1.25
N THR A 63 -7.05 1.44 -1.11
CA THR A 63 -7.49 0.57 -0.01
C THR A 63 -7.16 1.17 1.35
N TRP A 64 -5.93 1.69 1.51
CA TRP A 64 -5.48 2.28 2.77
C TRP A 64 -6.24 3.56 3.13
N HIS A 65 -6.48 4.44 2.15
CA HIS A 65 -7.24 5.67 2.37
C HIS A 65 -8.68 5.38 2.80
N ASN A 66 -9.34 4.42 2.14
CA ASN A 66 -10.70 4.02 2.49
C ASN A 66 -10.77 3.48 3.93
N TYR A 67 -9.80 2.65 4.33
CA TYR A 67 -9.72 2.12 5.70
C TYR A 67 -9.57 3.23 6.75
N LEU A 68 -8.69 4.21 6.51
CA LEU A 68 -8.52 5.32 7.45
C LEU A 68 -9.79 6.17 7.59
N ASN A 69 -10.54 6.34 6.51
CA ASN A 69 -11.80 7.10 6.54
C ASN A 69 -12.92 6.34 7.25
N THR A 70 -13.00 5.01 7.11
CA THR A 70 -13.99 4.21 7.84
C THR A 70 -13.70 4.12 9.34
N THR A 71 -12.44 4.23 9.76
CA THR A 71 -12.08 4.27 11.19
C THR A 71 -12.27 5.63 11.88
N LYS A 72 -12.54 6.69 11.11
CA LYS A 72 -12.70 8.06 11.63
C LYS A 72 -14.16 8.49 11.82
N SER A 73 -15.12 7.69 11.33
CA SER A 73 -16.55 7.95 11.42
C SER A 73 -17.20 7.17 12.54
#